data_AF-A0A535AD62-F1
#
_entry.id   AF-A0A535AD62-F1
#
_cell.length_a   1.000
_cell.length_b   1.000
_cell.length_c   1.000
_cell.angle_alpha   90.00
_cell.angle_beta   90.00
_cell.angle_gamma   90.00
#
_symmetry.space_group_name_H-M   'P 1'
#
loop_
_entity.id
_entity.type
_entity.pdbx_description
1 polymer ?
#
loop_
_entity_poly.entity_id
_entity_poly.type
_entity_poly.pdbx_seq_one_letter_code
_entity_poly.pdbx_strand_id
1 'polypeptide(L)'
;MTRDDVLTEPASHARTTECEVAWLAGLLEGEGTFSRNRLAGATTSYPVISVNMCSRDVVEHAAALLGSINVHPRTPRDPSWSVTYVAAISGAGAAEWMQRLRPLMGERRRKAIDVALDDYYPVRLLVAPEHCVVPGCEEPHRGRGLCHKHYMSWSRDRAKGRVPRVKPLRSN
;
A
#
# COMPACT_ATOMS: atom_id res chain seq x y z
N MET A 1 1.23 -47.36 3.17
CA MET A 1 1.31 -45.97 2.71
C MET A 1 1.42 -46.00 1.19
N THR A 2 0.28 -45.86 0.54
CA THR A 2 0.12 -45.85 -0.92
C THR A 2 0.41 -44.44 -1.46
N ARG A 3 0.59 -44.29 -2.78
CA ARG A 3 0.76 -42.98 -3.43
C ARG A 3 -0.47 -42.08 -3.22
N ASP A 4 -1.65 -42.67 -3.05
CA ASP A 4 -2.90 -41.95 -2.76
C ASP A 4 -2.95 -41.46 -1.31
N ASP A 5 -2.36 -42.21 -0.37
CA ASP A 5 -2.22 -41.78 1.03
C ASP A 5 -1.29 -40.55 1.17
N VAL A 6 -0.35 -40.36 0.24
CA VAL A 6 0.58 -39.21 0.21
C VAL A 6 -0.08 -37.95 -0.33
N LEU A 7 -1.02 -38.09 -1.28
CA LEU A 7 -1.70 -36.97 -1.94
C LEU A 7 -2.99 -36.55 -1.23
N THR A 8 -3.39 -37.28 -0.19
CA THR A 8 -4.56 -36.91 0.62
C THR A 8 -4.19 -35.69 1.46
N GLU A 9 -4.80 -34.55 1.14
CA GLU A 9 -4.59 -33.33 1.91
C GLU A 9 -5.06 -33.53 3.36
N PRO A 10 -4.22 -33.27 4.36
CA PRO A 10 -4.61 -33.40 5.76
C PRO A 10 -5.73 -32.41 6.10
N ALA A 11 -6.80 -32.93 6.70
CA ALA A 11 -8.09 -32.27 6.90
C ALA A 11 -8.10 -30.99 7.77
N SER A 12 -6.95 -30.51 8.26
CA SER A 12 -6.89 -29.50 9.34
C SER A 12 -6.00 -28.27 9.11
N HIS A 13 -5.66 -27.92 7.87
CA HIS A 13 -4.98 -26.62 7.59
C HIS A 13 -6.01 -25.52 7.30
N ALA A 14 -6.85 -25.17 8.27
CA ALA A 14 -7.77 -24.05 8.12
C ALA A 14 -6.96 -22.78 7.82
N ARG A 15 -7.18 -22.18 6.64
CA ARG A 15 -6.57 -20.90 6.26
C ARG A 15 -7.10 -19.80 7.19
N THR A 16 -6.34 -19.48 8.22
CA THR A 16 -6.64 -18.31 9.05
C THR A 16 -6.20 -17.04 8.34
N THR A 17 -6.80 -15.92 8.69
CA THR A 17 -6.39 -14.61 8.15
C THR A 17 -4.92 -14.30 8.43
N GLU A 18 -4.37 -14.78 9.55
CA GLU A 18 -2.95 -14.60 9.88
C GLU A 18 -2.04 -15.41 8.95
N CYS A 19 -2.40 -16.66 8.67
CA CYS A 19 -1.67 -17.49 7.72
C CYS A 19 -1.69 -16.88 6.31
N GLU A 20 -2.82 -16.34 5.86
CA GLU A 20 -2.93 -15.67 4.56
C GLU A 20 -2.06 -14.40 4.48
N VAL A 21 -2.01 -13.61 5.56
CA VAL A 21 -1.15 -12.43 5.63
C VAL A 21 0.32 -12.83 5.63
N ALA A 22 0.70 -13.86 6.39
CA ALA A 22 2.07 -14.37 6.41
C ALA A 22 2.49 -14.95 5.05
N TRP A 23 1.61 -15.68 4.38
CA TRP A 23 1.81 -16.19 3.03
C TRP A 23 2.04 -15.05 2.03
N LEU A 24 1.15 -14.04 2.05
CA LEU A 24 1.27 -12.87 1.19
C LEU A 24 2.55 -12.08 1.48
N ALA A 25 2.93 -11.96 2.75
CA ALA A 25 4.17 -11.31 3.16
C ALA A 25 5.40 -12.03 2.57
N GLY A 26 5.45 -13.35 2.66
CA GLY A 26 6.54 -14.14 2.08
C GLY A 26 6.65 -13.95 0.56
N LEU A 27 5.52 -14.00 -0.15
CA LEU A 27 5.47 -13.76 -1.58
C LEU A 27 5.96 -12.35 -1.94
N LEU A 28 5.46 -11.32 -1.26
CA LEU A 28 5.79 -9.92 -1.54
C LEU A 28 7.21 -9.53 -1.12
N GLU A 29 7.84 -10.26 -0.20
CA GLU A 29 9.27 -10.08 0.07
C GLU A 29 10.11 -10.45 -1.16
N GLY A 30 9.75 -11.52 -1.88
CA GLY A 30 10.46 -11.97 -3.09
C GLY A 30 10.05 -11.20 -4.35
N GLU A 31 8.77 -11.23 -4.68
CA GLU A 31 8.22 -10.81 -5.98
C GLU A 31 7.46 -9.47 -5.91
N GLY A 32 7.30 -8.93 -4.71
CA GLY A 32 6.56 -7.70 -4.46
C GLY A 32 7.36 -6.44 -4.79
N THR A 33 6.66 -5.48 -5.41
CA THR A 33 7.13 -4.12 -5.62
C THR A 33 6.28 -3.16 -4.81
N PHE A 34 6.96 -2.31 -4.03
CA PHE A 34 6.38 -1.23 -3.25
C PHE A 34 6.92 0.08 -3.80
N SER A 35 6.04 0.96 -4.28
CA SER A 35 6.47 2.16 -4.98
C SER A 35 5.61 3.37 -4.66
N ARG A 36 6.25 4.55 -4.76
CA ARG A 36 5.59 5.86 -4.76
C ARG A 36 5.33 6.26 -6.21
N ASN A 37 4.07 6.48 -6.57
CA ASN A 37 3.69 6.92 -7.90
C ASN A 37 3.02 8.30 -7.86
N ARG A 38 2.95 9.00 -9.00
CA ARG A 38 2.37 10.34 -9.13
C ARG A 38 1.66 10.45 -10.47
N LEU A 39 0.46 11.03 -10.46
CA LEU A 39 -0.24 11.36 -11.70
C LEU A 39 0.48 12.51 -12.42
N ALA A 40 0.49 12.51 -13.75
CA ALA A 40 1.09 13.60 -14.53
C ALA A 40 0.49 14.96 -14.09
N GLY A 41 1.36 15.92 -13.76
CA GLY A 41 0.96 17.25 -13.28
C GLY A 41 0.42 17.32 -11.85
N ALA A 42 0.32 16.20 -11.12
CA ALA A 42 -0.15 16.20 -9.73
C ALA A 42 0.96 16.59 -8.74
N THR A 43 0.60 17.35 -7.70
CA THR A 43 1.52 17.69 -6.61
C THR A 43 1.62 16.58 -5.55
N THR A 44 0.62 15.69 -5.46
CA THR A 44 0.58 14.59 -4.48
C THR A 44 0.94 13.24 -5.11
N SER A 45 1.55 12.38 -4.31
CA SER A 45 1.89 11.00 -4.66
C SER A 45 0.93 9.98 -4.04
N TYR A 46 0.94 8.75 -4.54
CA TYR A 46 0.18 7.64 -4.00
C TYR A 46 1.00 6.34 -4.00
N PRO A 47 0.81 5.46 -3.01
CA PRO A 47 1.52 4.20 -2.93
C PRO A 47 0.90 3.20 -3.89
N VAL A 48 1.74 2.28 -4.37
CA VAL A 48 1.35 1.15 -5.20
C VAL A 48 2.06 -0.10 -4.68
N ILE A 49 1.28 -1.16 -4.48
CA ILE A 49 1.79 -2.52 -4.33
C ILE A 49 1.51 -3.26 -5.63
N SER A 50 2.50 -3.99 -6.15
CA SER A 50 2.28 -4.92 -7.25
C SER A 50 3.08 -6.19 -7.07
N VAL A 51 2.55 -7.31 -7.55
CA VAL A 51 3.25 -8.58 -7.70
C VAL A 51 3.25 -8.97 -9.18
N ASN A 52 4.37 -9.51 -9.66
CA ASN A 52 4.53 -9.91 -11.05
C ASN A 52 5.31 -11.24 -11.13
N MET A 53 4.70 -12.32 -11.64
CA MET A 53 5.39 -13.61 -11.79
C MET A 53 4.73 -14.51 -12.85
N CYS A 54 5.38 -15.62 -13.22
CA CYS A 54 4.87 -16.55 -14.25
C CYS A 54 3.66 -17.39 -13.79
N SER A 55 3.50 -17.61 -12.48
CA SER A 55 2.43 -18.45 -11.93
C SER A 55 1.13 -17.67 -11.76
N ARG A 56 0.16 -17.91 -12.64
CA ARG A 56 -1.11 -17.19 -12.68
C ARG A 56 -1.94 -17.37 -11.40
N ASP A 57 -2.08 -18.60 -10.95
CA ASP A 57 -2.86 -19.00 -9.77
C ASP A 57 -2.34 -18.33 -8.49
N VAL A 58 -1.01 -18.23 -8.35
CA VAL A 58 -0.37 -17.52 -7.22
C VAL A 58 -0.69 -16.02 -7.26
N VAL A 59 -0.64 -15.41 -8.45
CA VAL A 59 -0.97 -13.99 -8.63
C VAL A 59 -2.46 -13.73 -8.38
N GLU A 60 -3.34 -14.63 -8.83
CA GLU A 60 -4.78 -14.56 -8.56
C GLU A 60 -5.09 -14.67 -7.07
N HIS A 61 -4.41 -15.57 -6.35
CA HIS A 61 -4.57 -15.67 -4.90
C HIS A 61 -4.08 -14.40 -4.18
N ALA A 62 -2.91 -13.88 -4.55
CA ALA A 62 -2.40 -12.62 -4.01
C ALA A 62 -3.32 -11.43 -4.32
N ALA A 63 -3.89 -11.38 -5.52
CA ALA A 63 -4.86 -10.36 -5.93
C ALA A 63 -6.12 -10.39 -5.07
N ALA A 64 -6.66 -11.59 -4.81
CA ALA A 64 -7.83 -11.77 -3.96
C ALA A 64 -7.58 -11.26 -2.53
N LEU A 65 -6.42 -11.59 -1.95
CA LEU A 65 -6.03 -11.08 -0.63
C LEU A 65 -5.86 -9.56 -0.62
N LEU A 66 -5.17 -9.00 -1.62
CA LEU A 66 -4.95 -7.57 -1.75
C LEU A 66 -6.24 -6.77 -2.05
N GLY A 67 -7.33 -7.45 -2.45
CA GLY A 67 -8.55 -6.80 -2.95
C GLY A 67 -8.36 -6.19 -4.34
N SER A 68 -7.41 -6.68 -5.12
CA SER A 68 -7.22 -6.26 -6.52
C SER A 68 -8.27 -6.89 -7.42
N ILE A 69 -8.97 -6.07 -8.20
CA ILE A 69 -9.98 -6.52 -9.15
C ILE A 69 -9.41 -6.89 -10.52
N ASN A 70 -8.10 -6.71 -10.73
CA ASN A 70 -7.50 -6.88 -12.04
C ASN A 70 -6.19 -7.67 -11.97
N VAL A 71 -6.23 -8.88 -12.51
CA VAL A 71 -5.06 -9.69 -12.85
C VAL A 71 -4.95 -9.77 -14.36
N HIS A 72 -3.81 -9.39 -14.91
CA HIS A 72 -3.60 -9.37 -16.35
C HIS A 72 -2.24 -9.94 -16.75
N PRO A 73 -2.14 -10.58 -17.92
CA PRO A 73 -0.86 -11.00 -18.46
C PRO A 73 -0.05 -9.79 -18.94
N ARG A 74 1.27 -9.89 -18.82
CA ARG A 74 2.22 -9.00 -19.49
C ARG A 74 2.86 -9.74 -20.65
N THR A 75 2.77 -9.13 -21.82
CA THR A 75 3.46 -9.60 -23.03
C THR A 75 4.97 -9.54 -22.78
N PRO A 76 5.69 -10.66 -22.93
CA PRO A 76 7.13 -10.64 -22.77
C PRO A 76 7.77 -9.83 -23.88
N ARG A 77 8.85 -9.12 -23.56
CA ARG A 77 9.63 -8.34 -24.54
C ARG A 77 10.31 -9.24 -25.56
N ASP A 78 10.65 -10.46 -25.14
CA ASP A 78 11.24 -11.50 -25.96
C ASP A 78 10.25 -12.68 -26.04
N PRO A 79 9.85 -13.14 -27.24
CA PRO A 79 8.92 -14.26 -27.40
C PRO A 79 9.38 -15.57 -26.75
N SER A 80 10.67 -15.73 -26.45
CA SER A 80 11.22 -16.92 -25.79
C SER A 80 10.98 -16.94 -24.27
N TRP A 81 10.57 -15.83 -23.68
CA TRP A 81 10.34 -15.73 -22.23
C TRP A 81 8.92 -16.16 -21.86
N SER A 82 8.77 -16.68 -20.66
CA SER A 82 7.44 -17.00 -20.12
C SER A 82 6.58 -15.75 -19.97
N VAL A 83 5.28 -15.88 -20.24
CA VAL A 83 4.29 -14.86 -19.91
C VAL A 83 4.28 -14.67 -18.39
N THR A 84 4.20 -13.42 -17.95
CA THR A 84 4.06 -13.08 -16.54
C THR A 84 2.68 -12.49 -16.29
N TYR A 85 2.17 -12.63 -15.07
CA TYR A 85 0.89 -12.12 -14.64
C TYR A 85 1.11 -11.08 -13.55
N VAL A 86 0.35 -9.99 -13.62
CA VAL A 86 0.47 -8.87 -12.69
C VAL A 86 -0.84 -8.67 -11.95
N ALA A 87 -0.73 -8.51 -10.63
CA ALA A 87 -1.76 -7.91 -9.80
C ALA A 87 -1.22 -6.65 -9.14
N ALA A 88 -2.04 -5.61 -9.04
CA ALA A 88 -1.64 -4.37 -8.39
C ALA A 88 -2.81 -3.69 -7.68
N ILE A 89 -2.50 -2.97 -6.61
CA ILE A 89 -3.40 -2.05 -5.93
C ILE A 89 -2.69 -0.72 -5.69
N SER A 90 -3.45 0.37 -5.60
CA SER A 90 -2.92 1.71 -5.39
C SER A 90 -3.74 2.51 -4.38
N GLY A 91 -3.16 3.58 -3.85
CA GLY A 91 -3.86 4.50 -2.97
C GLY A 91 -4.15 3.90 -1.60
N ALA A 92 -5.40 4.03 -1.12
CA ALA A 92 -5.72 3.78 0.29
C ALA A 92 -5.54 2.31 0.69
N GLY A 93 -6.06 1.38 -0.12
CA GLY A 93 -5.89 -0.05 0.13
C GLY A 93 -4.42 -0.48 0.05
N ALA A 94 -3.64 0.11 -0.86
CA ALA A 94 -2.19 -0.13 -0.92
C ALA A 94 -1.49 0.36 0.35
N ALA A 95 -1.86 1.53 0.86
CA ALA A 95 -1.28 2.07 2.08
C ALA A 95 -1.60 1.22 3.32
N GLU A 96 -2.84 0.72 3.42
CA GLU A 96 -3.27 -0.16 4.50
C GLU A 96 -2.47 -1.48 4.49
N TRP A 97 -2.38 -2.13 3.32
CA TRP A 97 -1.56 -3.32 3.16
C TRP A 97 -0.08 -3.07 3.44
N MET A 98 0.47 -1.94 2.98
CA MET A 98 1.85 -1.56 3.29
C MET A 98 2.08 -1.42 4.80
N GLN A 99 1.18 -0.77 5.53
CA GLN A 99 1.27 -0.62 6.99
C GLN A 99 1.20 -1.99 7.69
N ARG A 100 0.29 -2.87 7.24
CA ARG A 100 0.12 -4.22 7.79
C ARG A 100 1.32 -5.12 7.52
N LEU A 101 1.89 -5.05 6.33
CA LEU A 101 3.03 -5.89 5.91
C LEU A 101 4.36 -5.40 6.46
N ARG A 102 4.53 -4.09 6.68
CA ARG A 102 5.78 -3.48 7.14
C ARG A 102 6.49 -4.20 8.30
N PRO A 103 5.84 -4.60 9.41
CA PRO A 103 6.52 -5.31 10.50
C PRO A 103 7.01 -6.72 10.10
N LEU A 104 6.45 -7.31 9.04
CA LEU A 104 6.79 -8.65 8.54
C LEU A 104 7.89 -8.64 7.47
N MET A 105 8.15 -7.48 6.87
CA MET A 105 9.10 -7.34 5.75
C MET A 105 10.55 -7.25 6.22
N GLY A 106 11.47 -7.67 5.37
CA GLY A 106 12.91 -7.40 5.51
C GLY A 106 13.27 -5.94 5.29
N GLU A 107 14.48 -5.54 5.69
CA GLU A 107 14.91 -4.13 5.71
C GLU A 107 14.75 -3.40 4.37
N ARG A 108 15.10 -4.09 3.27
CA ARG A 108 15.03 -3.52 1.91
C ARG A 108 13.57 -3.24 1.50
N ARG A 109 12.62 -4.06 1.93
CA ARG A 109 11.18 -3.88 1.65
C ARG A 109 10.53 -2.88 2.62
N ARG A 110 10.92 -2.87 3.90
CA ARG A 110 10.52 -1.82 4.86
C ARG A 110 10.88 -0.42 4.38
N LYS A 111 12.12 -0.20 3.92
CA LYS A 111 12.55 1.09 3.36
C LYS A 111 11.73 1.50 2.13
N ALA A 112 11.40 0.56 1.25
CA ALA A 112 10.56 0.85 0.08
C ALA A 112 9.13 1.25 0.48
N ILE A 113 8.56 0.58 1.49
CA ILE A 113 7.28 0.94 2.09
C ILE A 113 7.34 2.36 2.70
N ASP A 114 8.38 2.65 3.48
CA ASP A 114 8.54 3.97 4.10
C ASP A 114 8.57 5.09 3.07
N VAL A 115 9.35 4.91 2.01
CA VAL A 115 9.42 5.86 0.88
C VAL A 115 8.07 6.00 0.16
N ALA A 116 7.33 4.90 0.01
CA ALA A 116 6.00 4.92 -0.61
C ALA A 116 4.96 5.67 0.23
N LEU A 117 5.09 5.65 1.56
CA LEU A 117 4.15 6.24 2.50
C LEU A 117 4.50 7.67 2.96
N ASP A 118 5.77 8.09 2.90
CA ASP A 118 6.27 9.35 3.48
C ASP A 118 5.49 10.63 3.06
N ASP A 119 5.05 10.68 1.81
CA ASP A 119 4.26 11.78 1.24
C ASP A 119 2.85 11.34 0.81
N TYR A 120 2.41 10.15 1.25
CA TYR A 120 1.08 9.68 0.94
C TYR A 120 0.05 10.27 1.90
N TYR A 121 -0.94 10.95 1.32
CA TYR A 121 -2.09 11.48 2.02
C TYR A 121 -3.37 11.09 1.29
N PRO A 122 -4.26 10.28 1.89
CA PRO A 122 -5.47 9.85 1.22
C PRO A 122 -6.42 11.04 1.01
N VAL A 123 -7.04 11.11 -0.17
CA VAL A 123 -7.99 12.19 -0.54
C VAL A 123 -9.16 12.26 0.45
N ARG A 124 -9.63 11.11 0.92
CA ARG A 124 -10.58 10.97 2.02
C ARG A 124 -9.87 10.34 3.20
N LEU A 125 -9.86 11.03 4.33
CA LEU A 125 -9.52 10.41 5.62
C LEU A 125 -10.67 9.46 5.97
N LEU A 126 -10.43 8.16 5.89
CA LEU A 126 -11.41 7.15 6.31
C LEU A 126 -11.78 7.34 7.78
N VAL A 127 -10.79 7.69 8.59
CA VAL A 127 -10.95 8.14 9.97
C VAL A 127 -10.41 9.56 10.06
N ALA A 128 -11.30 10.54 10.19
CA ALA A 128 -10.88 11.90 10.46
C ALA A 128 -10.38 11.98 11.92
N PRO A 129 -9.20 12.58 12.19
CA PRO A 129 -8.70 12.68 13.55
C PRO A 129 -9.60 13.61 14.35
N GLU A 130 -9.91 13.30 15.61
CA GLU A 130 -10.75 14.18 16.44
C GLU A 130 -10.11 15.56 16.63
N HIS A 131 -8.79 15.57 16.83
CA HIS A 131 -7.97 16.76 17.10
C HIS A 131 -6.95 17.02 15.99
N CYS A 132 -6.34 18.20 16.05
CA CYS A 132 -5.27 18.63 15.17
C CYS A 132 -4.06 17.66 15.21
N VAL A 133 -3.48 17.33 14.06
CA VAL A 133 -2.30 16.42 14.01
C VAL A 133 -0.98 17.09 14.33
N VAL A 134 -0.96 18.40 14.59
CA VAL A 134 0.26 19.11 14.98
C VAL A 134 0.63 18.69 16.40
N PRO A 135 1.87 18.21 16.65
CA PRO A 135 2.30 17.79 17.99
C PRO A 135 2.03 18.88 19.05
N GLY A 136 1.38 18.50 20.15
CA GLY A 136 1.03 19.41 21.24
C GLY A 136 -0.20 20.31 21.00
N CYS A 137 -0.98 20.06 19.93
CA CYS A 137 -2.22 20.80 19.66
C CYS A 137 -3.45 19.93 19.91
N GLU A 138 -4.25 20.27 20.91
CA GLU A 138 -5.48 19.56 21.28
C GLU A 138 -6.76 20.20 20.70
N GLU A 139 -6.61 21.18 19.81
CA GLU A 139 -7.77 21.86 19.20
C GLU A 139 -8.48 20.92 18.22
N PRO A 140 -9.83 20.96 18.13
CA PRO A 140 -10.59 20.09 17.25
C PRO A 140 -10.19 20.29 15.79
N HIS A 141 -10.09 19.18 15.04
CA HIS A 141 -9.78 19.25 13.63
C HIS A 141 -10.93 19.94 12.86
N ARG A 142 -10.59 20.70 11.83
CA ARG A 142 -11.57 21.35 10.94
C ARG A 142 -11.41 20.94 9.49
N GLY A 143 -10.19 20.65 9.06
CA GLY A 143 -9.92 20.18 7.72
C GLY A 143 -8.45 19.88 7.50
N ARG A 144 -8.16 18.94 6.60
CA ARG A 144 -6.77 18.50 6.33
C ARG A 144 -6.07 17.93 7.56
N GLY A 145 -6.81 17.44 8.55
CA GLY A 145 -6.25 17.05 9.86
C GLY A 145 -5.73 18.23 10.71
N LEU A 146 -5.99 19.47 10.31
CA LEU A 146 -5.56 20.66 11.03
C LEU A 146 -6.76 21.35 11.71
N CYS A 147 -6.51 21.95 12.87
CA CYS A 147 -7.43 22.94 13.46
C CYS A 147 -7.47 24.21 12.60
N HIS A 148 -8.42 25.11 12.88
CA HIS A 148 -8.58 26.35 12.11
C HIS A 148 -7.28 27.18 12.05
N LYS A 149 -6.58 27.35 13.17
CA LYS A 149 -5.34 28.15 13.28
C LYS A 149 -4.21 27.57 12.42
N HIS A 150 -3.94 26.28 12.56
CA HIS A 150 -2.88 25.62 11.77
C HIS A 150 -3.24 25.51 10.30
N TYR A 151 -4.51 25.31 9.97
CA TYR A 151 -4.97 25.35 8.59
C TYR A 151 -4.74 26.72 7.93
N MET A 152 -5.08 27.81 8.62
CA MET A 152 -4.83 29.17 8.15
C MET A 152 -3.33 29.47 7.98
N SER A 153 -2.49 29.05 8.94
CA SER A 153 -1.03 29.21 8.83
C SER A 153 -0.49 28.48 7.60
N TRP A 154 -0.86 27.20 7.44
CA TRP A 154 -0.47 26.38 6.30
C TRP A 154 -0.90 26.99 4.96
N SER A 155 -2.17 27.41 4.87
CA SER A 155 -2.73 27.99 3.65
C SER A 155 -2.01 29.28 3.25
N ARG A 156 -1.65 30.12 4.22
CA ARG A 156 -0.89 31.35 3.99
C ARG A 156 0.53 31.09 3.52
N ASP A 157 1.20 30.07 4.08
CA ASP A 157 2.54 29.69 3.64
C ASP A 157 2.52 29.19 2.19
N ARG A 158 1.56 28.31 1.85
CA ARG A 158 1.38 27.86 0.45
C ARG A 158 1.07 29.00 -0.51
N ALA A 159 0.14 29.89 -0.16
CA ALA A 159 -0.22 31.02 -1.02
C ALA A 159 0.95 31.97 -1.29
N LYS A 160 1.94 32.02 -0.39
CA LYS A 160 3.16 32.82 -0.53
C LYS A 160 4.36 32.06 -1.08
N GLY A 161 4.19 30.79 -1.48
CA GLY A 161 5.30 29.93 -1.94
C GLY A 161 6.34 29.62 -0.86
N ARG A 162 6.00 29.75 0.43
CA ARG A 162 6.91 29.43 1.54
C ARG A 162 6.83 27.95 1.89
N VAL A 163 7.93 27.39 2.41
CA VAL A 163 7.92 26.06 3.01
C VAL A 163 6.95 26.07 4.20
N PRO A 164 5.87 25.27 4.19
CA PRO A 164 4.89 25.31 5.27
C PRO A 164 5.47 24.87 6.61
N ARG A 165 5.17 25.64 7.67
CA ARG A 165 5.61 25.31 9.05
C ARG A 165 4.89 24.11 9.67
N VAL A 166 3.73 23.77 9.13
CA VAL A 166 2.90 22.65 9.59
C VAL A 166 2.59 21.75 8.40
N LYS A 167 2.62 20.44 8.61
CA LYS A 167 2.29 19.43 7.60
C LYS A 167 0.83 18.98 7.84
N PRO A 168 -0.14 19.30 6.96
CA PRO A 168 -1.48 18.75 7.07
C PRO A 168 -1.49 17.25 6.75
N LEU A 169 -2.57 16.57 7.12
CA LEU A 169 -2.92 15.24 6.61
C LEU A 169 -3.38 15.25 5.14
N ARG A 170 -3.55 16.42 4.49
CA ARG A 170 -3.85 16.49 3.05
C ARG A 170 -3.23 17.76 2.45
N SER A 171 -2.37 17.65 1.45
CA SER A 171 -1.60 18.79 0.91
C SER A 171 -2.06 19.32 -0.46
N ASN A 172 -2.95 18.60 -1.16
CA ASN A 172 -3.53 19.03 -2.45
C ASN A 172 -4.47 20.22 -2.27
#